data_AF-A0A4S0WCI3-F1
#
_entry.id   AF-A0A4S0WCI3-F1
#
_cell.length_a   1.000
_cell.length_b   1.000
_cell.length_c   1.000
_cell.angle_alpha   90.00
_cell.angle_beta   90.00
_cell.angle_gamma   90.00
#
_symmetry.space_group_name_H-M   'P 1'
#
loop_
_entity.id
_entity.type
_entity.pdbx_description
1 polymer ?
#
loop_
_entity_poly.entity_id
_entity_poly.type
_entity_poly.pdbx_seq_one_letter_code
_entity_poly.pdbx_strand_id
1 'polypeptide(L)'
;MAVVATATAALGDEPTFDPRVMSKLLREVGRRGTPNAYFQRCPADIWRKSVPRSNVVLPEMNYDRCERDALACARLCFEGRNPEACFETARVIQENGGEDQQLKAEAMFAQACATGSAAGCTNRGAGMRLGRLPDSLLGNEKAANHCTYETFKLSCSEGDAWGCTMYGAALQNGEGVAKDKDAATTAFKKACEIDASFVACQYAKSYMESGH
;
A
#
# COMPACT_ATOMS: atom_id res chain seq x y z
N MET A 1 39.40 -39.43 14.15
CA MET A 1 38.21 -40.19 14.57
C MET A 1 37.00 -39.34 14.28
N ALA A 2 36.08 -39.91 13.50
CA ALA A 2 34.89 -39.24 12.98
C ALA A 2 33.81 -39.08 14.06
N VAL A 3 33.07 -37.97 14.01
CA VAL A 3 31.69 -37.92 14.51
C VAL A 3 30.81 -37.69 13.29
N VAL A 4 29.92 -38.66 13.09
CA VAL A 4 28.95 -38.77 12.00
C VAL A 4 27.84 -37.74 12.24
N ALA A 5 27.69 -36.79 11.32
CA ALA A 5 26.47 -35.99 11.22
C ALA A 5 25.54 -36.65 10.20
N THR A 6 24.53 -37.36 10.71
CA THR A 6 23.37 -37.80 9.95
C THR A 6 22.13 -37.19 10.56
N ALA A 7 21.52 -36.25 9.85
CA ALA A 7 20.09 -35.96 9.93
C ALA A 7 19.73 -35.06 8.73
N THR A 8 19.01 -35.68 7.81
CA THR A 8 18.25 -35.11 6.71
C THR A 8 17.20 -34.11 7.17
N ALA A 9 17.12 -32.96 6.51
CA ALA A 9 15.86 -32.32 6.16
C ALA A 9 16.13 -31.38 4.98
N ALA A 10 15.48 -31.66 3.84
CA ALA A 10 15.48 -30.79 2.69
C ALA A 10 14.99 -29.39 3.11
N LEU A 11 15.81 -28.37 2.85
CA LEU A 11 15.30 -27.03 2.64
C LEU A 11 14.45 -27.14 1.38
N GLY A 12 13.14 -27.32 1.56
CA GLY A 12 12.19 -27.20 0.47
C GLY A 12 12.38 -25.81 -0.11
N ASP A 13 12.72 -25.75 -1.40
CA ASP A 13 12.64 -24.53 -2.17
C ASP A 13 11.22 -23.97 -1.97
N GLU A 14 11.08 -22.88 -1.22
CA GLU A 14 9.88 -22.03 -1.29
C GLU A 14 9.56 -21.83 -2.77
N PRO A 15 8.31 -22.04 -3.22
CA PRO A 15 7.98 -21.87 -4.62
C PRO A 15 8.24 -20.42 -5.00
N THR A 16 9.39 -20.18 -5.62
CA THR A 16 9.73 -18.86 -6.18
C THR A 16 8.64 -18.48 -7.18
N PHE A 17 8.11 -17.26 -7.03
CA PHE A 17 7.12 -16.73 -7.96
C PHE A 17 7.63 -16.84 -9.40
N ASP A 18 6.83 -17.44 -10.30
CA ASP A 18 7.29 -17.73 -11.67
C ASP A 18 7.75 -16.45 -12.40
N PRO A 19 9.05 -16.31 -12.73
CA PRO A 19 9.57 -15.12 -13.41
C PRO A 19 8.90 -14.84 -14.75
N ARG A 20 8.37 -15.88 -15.42
CA ARG A 20 7.61 -15.74 -16.68
C ARG A 20 6.27 -15.08 -16.44
N VAL A 21 5.61 -15.38 -15.32
CA VAL A 21 4.37 -14.73 -14.90
C VAL A 21 4.66 -13.27 -14.57
N MET A 22 5.71 -12.98 -13.80
CA MET A 22 6.11 -11.61 -13.46
C MET A 22 6.39 -10.79 -14.73
N SER A 23 7.16 -11.34 -15.66
CA SER A 23 7.45 -10.68 -16.93
C SER A 23 6.19 -10.34 -17.75
N LYS A 24 5.18 -11.23 -17.75
CA LYS A 24 3.89 -10.95 -18.40
C LYS A 24 3.09 -9.88 -17.66
N LEU A 25 3.07 -9.93 -16.32
CA LEU A 25 2.39 -8.96 -15.48
C LEU A 25 2.94 -7.54 -15.71
N LEU A 26 4.27 -7.39 -15.64
CA LEU A 26 4.93 -6.11 -15.86
C LEU A 26 4.68 -5.56 -17.26
N ARG A 27 4.55 -6.42 -18.27
CA ARG A 27 4.13 -6.01 -19.62
C ARG A 27 2.67 -5.51 -19.63
N GLU A 28 1.75 -6.21 -18.96
CA GLU A 28 0.34 -5.76 -18.87
C GLU A 28 0.24 -4.40 -18.18
N VAL A 29 0.91 -4.23 -17.03
CA VAL A 29 0.98 -2.96 -16.29
C VAL A 29 1.60 -1.85 -17.15
N GLY A 30 2.72 -2.14 -17.82
CA GLY A 30 3.43 -1.16 -18.65
C GLY A 30 2.62 -0.69 -19.87
N ARG A 31 1.78 -1.55 -20.45
CA ARG A 31 0.92 -1.19 -21.60
C ARG A 31 -0.18 -0.21 -21.23
N ARG A 32 -0.62 -0.18 -19.97
CA ARG A 32 -1.83 0.55 -19.56
C ARG A 32 -1.59 2.02 -19.23
N GLY A 33 -0.35 2.48 -19.04
CA GLY A 33 0.05 3.90 -18.95
C GLY A 33 -0.52 4.74 -17.78
N THR A 34 -1.67 4.36 -17.22
CA THR A 34 -2.39 5.07 -16.14
C THR A 34 -1.68 5.08 -14.79
N PRO A 35 -0.92 4.04 -14.37
CA PRO A 35 -0.23 4.07 -13.08
C PRO A 35 0.74 5.26 -12.97
N ASN A 36 1.43 5.63 -14.06
CA ASN A 36 2.36 6.75 -14.07
C ASN A 36 1.68 8.12 -13.96
N ALA A 37 0.47 8.28 -14.50
CA ALA A 37 -0.26 9.55 -14.44
C ALA A 37 -0.75 9.85 -13.01
N TYR A 38 -1.15 8.82 -12.28
CA TYR A 38 -1.56 8.94 -10.87
C TYR A 38 -0.38 9.05 -9.92
N PHE A 39 0.72 8.35 -10.22
CA PHE A 39 1.94 8.37 -9.40
C PHE A 39 2.46 9.78 -9.13
N GLN A 40 2.38 10.69 -10.11
CA GLN A 40 2.87 12.07 -9.99
C GLN A 40 1.90 13.04 -9.29
N ARG A 41 0.85 12.53 -8.62
CA ARG A 41 -0.18 13.35 -7.97
C ARG A 41 -0.36 12.94 -6.52
N CYS A 42 -0.82 13.87 -5.70
CA CYS A 42 -1.13 13.57 -4.32
C CYS A 42 -2.22 12.48 -4.24
N PRO A 43 -2.05 11.39 -3.47
CA PRO A 43 -3.06 10.33 -3.37
C PRO A 43 -4.42 10.84 -2.93
N ALA A 44 -4.47 11.77 -1.97
CA ALA A 44 -5.70 12.44 -1.52
C ALA A 44 -6.45 13.14 -2.67
N ASP A 45 -5.74 13.69 -3.67
CA ASP A 45 -6.35 14.38 -4.80
C ASP A 45 -6.91 13.42 -5.87
N ILE A 46 -6.45 12.17 -5.89
CA ILE A 46 -6.81 11.20 -6.95
C ILE A 46 -7.74 10.10 -6.48
N TRP A 47 -8.04 10.04 -5.18
CA TRP A 47 -8.97 9.09 -4.59
C TRP A 47 -10.24 8.87 -5.41
N ARG A 48 -10.53 7.60 -5.72
CA ARG A 48 -11.74 7.16 -6.45
C ARG A 48 -11.98 7.84 -7.81
N LYS A 49 -11.00 8.56 -8.40
CA LYS A 49 -11.19 9.24 -9.70
C LYS A 49 -11.58 8.33 -10.86
N SER A 50 -11.26 7.04 -10.78
CA SER A 50 -11.55 6.08 -11.83
C SER A 50 -12.84 5.28 -11.62
N VAL A 51 -13.45 5.34 -10.42
CA VAL A 51 -14.68 4.61 -10.09
C VAL A 51 -15.91 5.46 -10.39
N PRO A 52 -16.80 5.05 -11.30
CA PRO A 52 -18.12 5.67 -11.44
C PRO A 52 -18.97 5.37 -10.20
N ARG A 53 -19.85 6.30 -9.83
CA ARG A 53 -20.89 6.04 -8.84
C ARG A 53 -21.96 5.11 -9.43
N SER A 54 -21.65 3.82 -9.53
CA SER A 54 -22.55 2.78 -10.01
C SER A 54 -22.66 1.65 -8.99
N ASN A 55 -23.84 1.06 -8.83
CA ASN A 55 -24.11 -0.06 -7.93
C ASN A 55 -23.60 -1.40 -8.48
N VAL A 56 -22.35 -1.44 -8.93
CA VAL A 56 -21.73 -2.68 -9.44
C VAL A 56 -21.05 -3.38 -8.27
N VAL A 57 -21.48 -4.61 -8.00
CA VAL A 57 -20.82 -5.48 -7.01
C VAL A 57 -19.58 -6.09 -7.67
N LEU A 58 -18.42 -5.81 -7.10
CA LEU A 58 -17.14 -6.33 -7.56
C LEU A 58 -16.77 -7.60 -6.79
N PRO A 59 -16.05 -8.55 -7.42
CA PRO A 59 -15.57 -9.73 -6.71
C PRO A 59 -14.53 -9.33 -5.64
N GLU A 60 -14.61 -9.97 -4.48
CA GLU A 60 -13.59 -9.84 -3.43
C GLU A 60 -12.25 -10.43 -3.90
N MET A 61 -11.17 -9.68 -3.62
CA MET A 61 -9.80 -10.04 -3.98
C MET A 61 -8.92 -9.99 -2.73
N ASN A 62 -7.91 -10.86 -2.70
CA ASN A 62 -6.89 -10.92 -1.66
C ASN A 62 -5.54 -11.30 -2.28
N TYR A 63 -4.47 -11.16 -1.49
CA TYR A 63 -3.11 -11.41 -1.93
C TYR A 63 -2.93 -12.81 -2.53
N ASP A 64 -3.26 -13.88 -1.80
CA ASP A 64 -3.06 -15.27 -2.24
C ASP A 64 -3.74 -15.58 -3.58
N ARG A 65 -4.91 -15.00 -3.83
CA ARG A 65 -5.62 -15.15 -5.10
C ARG A 65 -4.89 -14.44 -6.22
N CYS A 66 -4.42 -13.21 -5.99
CA CYS A 66 -3.70 -12.43 -6.98
C CYS A 66 -2.28 -12.94 -7.22
N GLU A 67 -1.64 -13.55 -6.24
CA GLU A 67 -0.36 -14.20 -6.43
C GLU A 67 -0.49 -15.42 -7.36
N ARG A 68 -1.51 -16.26 -7.15
CA ARG A 68 -1.78 -17.43 -8.01
C ARG A 68 -2.18 -17.06 -9.45
N ASP A 69 -2.93 -15.98 -9.64
CA ASP A 69 -3.36 -15.51 -10.96
C ASP A 69 -3.18 -13.99 -11.13
N ALA A 70 -1.92 -13.58 -11.16
CA ALA A 70 -1.54 -12.16 -11.23
C ALA A 70 -2.06 -11.46 -12.49
N LEU A 71 -2.17 -12.18 -13.61
CA LEU A 71 -2.68 -11.60 -14.85
C LEU A 71 -4.19 -11.37 -14.81
N ALA A 72 -4.98 -12.29 -14.24
CA ALA A 72 -6.39 -12.05 -14.04
C ALA A 72 -6.62 -10.89 -13.07
N CYS A 73 -5.83 -10.82 -11.99
CA CYS A 73 -5.93 -9.73 -11.01
C CYS A 73 -5.59 -8.37 -11.65
N ALA A 74 -4.52 -8.29 -12.46
CA ALA A 74 -4.20 -7.08 -13.21
C ALA A 74 -5.32 -6.66 -14.19
N ARG A 75 -5.96 -7.62 -14.88
CA ARG A 75 -7.11 -7.32 -15.75
C ARG A 75 -8.30 -6.80 -14.97
N LEU A 76 -8.62 -7.40 -13.82
CA LEU A 76 -9.68 -6.90 -12.92
C LEU A 76 -9.38 -5.49 -12.42
N CYS A 77 -8.12 -5.18 -12.13
CA CYS A 77 -7.70 -3.82 -11.80
C CYS A 77 -8.00 -2.83 -12.93
N PHE A 78 -7.55 -3.11 -14.16
CA PHE A 78 -7.65 -2.12 -15.25
C PHE A 78 -9.02 -2.08 -15.93
N GLU A 79 -9.63 -3.23 -16.17
CA GLU A 79 -10.90 -3.37 -16.91
C GLU A 79 -12.08 -3.35 -15.96
N GLY A 80 -11.98 -4.13 -14.87
CA GLY A 80 -12.98 -4.17 -13.82
C GLY A 80 -12.96 -2.93 -12.91
N ARG A 81 -11.87 -2.15 -12.95
CA ARG A 81 -11.64 -1.00 -12.03
C ARG A 81 -11.81 -1.40 -10.57
N ASN A 82 -11.37 -2.62 -10.26
CA ASN A 82 -11.50 -3.20 -8.93
C ASN A 82 -10.36 -2.70 -8.02
N PRO A 83 -10.66 -1.93 -6.95
CA PRO A 83 -9.64 -1.35 -6.09
C PRO A 83 -8.77 -2.39 -5.39
N GLU A 84 -9.36 -3.47 -4.88
CA GLU A 84 -8.65 -4.56 -4.21
C GLU A 84 -7.73 -5.29 -5.18
N ALA A 85 -8.19 -5.56 -6.41
CA ALA A 85 -7.37 -6.16 -7.45
C ALA A 85 -6.17 -5.27 -7.82
N CYS A 86 -6.36 -3.94 -7.87
CA CYS A 86 -5.26 -3.01 -8.10
C CYS A 86 -4.25 -3.02 -6.95
N PHE A 87 -4.75 -3.01 -5.71
CA PHE A 87 -3.92 -3.06 -4.51
C PHE A 87 -3.10 -4.35 -4.44
N GLU A 88 -3.73 -5.50 -4.66
CA GLU A 88 -3.04 -6.78 -4.60
C GLU A 88 -2.10 -6.99 -5.79
N THR A 89 -2.40 -6.43 -6.96
CA THR A 89 -1.44 -6.37 -8.07
C THR A 89 -0.19 -5.57 -7.68
N ALA A 90 -0.35 -4.46 -6.95
CA ALA A 90 0.77 -3.69 -6.44
C ALA A 90 1.62 -4.49 -5.42
N ARG A 91 0.97 -5.19 -4.47
CA ARG A 91 1.63 -6.07 -3.50
C ARG A 91 2.40 -7.21 -4.17
N VAL A 92 1.80 -7.89 -5.15
CA VAL A 92 2.48 -8.96 -5.90
C VAL A 92 3.76 -8.44 -6.56
N ILE A 93 3.73 -7.25 -7.17
CA ILE A 93 4.93 -6.62 -7.75
C ILE A 93 5.93 -6.22 -6.67
N GLN A 94 5.47 -5.66 -5.55
CA GLN A 94 6.33 -5.23 -4.45
C GLN A 94 7.11 -6.41 -3.82
N GLU A 95 6.42 -7.52 -3.57
CA GLU A 95 6.97 -8.68 -2.87
C GLU A 95 7.80 -9.57 -3.79
N ASN A 96 7.41 -9.70 -5.07
CA ASN A 96 8.02 -10.68 -5.99
C ASN A 96 8.80 -10.04 -7.16
N GLY A 97 8.66 -8.73 -7.39
CA GLY A 97 9.23 -8.06 -8.56
C GLY A 97 10.74 -7.81 -8.47
N GLY A 98 11.30 -7.75 -7.26
CA GLY A 98 12.67 -7.32 -7.02
C GLY A 98 12.83 -5.79 -6.89
N GLU A 99 14.03 -5.35 -6.52
CA GLU A 99 14.31 -3.94 -6.22
C GLU A 99 14.05 -3.00 -7.40
N ASP A 100 14.33 -3.45 -8.63
CA ASP A 100 14.17 -2.68 -9.85
C ASP A 100 12.70 -2.45 -10.26
N GLN A 101 11.75 -3.13 -9.60
CA GLN A 101 10.32 -2.99 -9.85
C GLN A 101 9.58 -2.15 -8.80
N GLN A 102 10.26 -1.64 -7.78
CA GLN A 102 9.61 -0.88 -6.69
C GLN A 102 8.88 0.37 -7.19
N LEU A 103 9.41 1.07 -8.20
CA LEU A 103 8.70 2.19 -8.83
C LEU A 103 7.38 1.77 -9.50
N LYS A 104 7.33 0.57 -10.08
CA LYS A 104 6.10 0.05 -10.68
C LYS A 104 5.10 -0.36 -9.60
N ALA A 105 5.56 -0.92 -8.48
CA ALA A 105 4.70 -1.19 -7.34
C ALA A 105 4.08 0.10 -6.79
N GLU A 106 4.86 1.15 -6.58
CA GLU A 106 4.35 2.47 -6.15
C GLU A 106 3.36 3.08 -7.14
N ALA A 107 3.63 2.99 -8.44
CA ALA A 107 2.70 3.45 -9.46
C ALA A 107 1.38 2.65 -9.40
N MET A 108 1.46 1.35 -9.12
CA MET A 108 0.27 0.51 -8.92
C MET A 108 -0.47 0.82 -7.63
N PHE A 109 0.20 1.21 -6.53
CA PHE A 109 -0.48 1.74 -5.35
C PHE A 109 -1.21 3.06 -5.63
N ALA A 110 -0.62 3.94 -6.44
CA ALA A 110 -1.31 5.15 -6.89
C ALA A 110 -2.54 4.83 -7.76
N GLN A 111 -2.46 3.82 -8.63
CA GLN A 111 -3.60 3.30 -9.39
C GLN A 111 -4.67 2.68 -8.46
N ALA A 112 -4.29 1.94 -7.43
CA ALA A 112 -5.18 1.38 -6.42
C ALA A 112 -5.92 2.50 -5.66
N CYS A 113 -5.21 3.56 -5.28
CA CYS A 113 -5.81 4.74 -4.68
C CYS A 113 -6.81 5.42 -5.64
N ALA A 114 -6.46 5.58 -6.91
CA ALA A 114 -7.34 6.16 -7.92
C ALA A 114 -8.59 5.31 -8.21
N THR A 115 -8.53 4.01 -7.94
CA THR A 115 -9.66 3.06 -8.00
C THR A 115 -10.40 2.91 -6.68
N GLY A 116 -10.00 3.62 -5.63
CA GLY A 116 -10.74 3.64 -4.37
C GLY A 116 -10.30 2.62 -3.32
N SER A 117 -9.08 2.10 -3.40
CA SER A 117 -8.47 1.30 -2.33
C SER A 117 -7.79 2.18 -1.29
N ALA A 118 -8.35 2.27 -0.09
CA ALA A 118 -7.80 3.11 0.99
C ALA A 118 -6.39 2.63 1.38
N ALA A 119 -6.18 1.31 1.42
CA ALA A 119 -4.87 0.70 1.58
C ALA A 119 -3.90 1.10 0.45
N GLY A 120 -4.37 1.17 -0.80
CA GLY A 120 -3.58 1.70 -1.92
C GLY A 120 -3.10 3.13 -1.71
N CYS A 121 -3.97 4.01 -1.19
CA CYS A 121 -3.57 5.38 -0.83
C CYS A 121 -2.57 5.39 0.32
N THR A 122 -2.79 4.57 1.36
CA THR A 122 -1.88 4.47 2.51
C THR A 122 -0.49 4.01 2.09
N ASN A 123 -0.40 2.95 1.29
CA ASN A 123 0.88 2.44 0.79
C ASN A 123 1.62 3.47 -0.05
N ARG A 124 0.92 4.15 -0.98
CA ARG A 124 1.53 5.22 -1.78
C ARG A 124 2.00 6.39 -0.91
N GLY A 125 1.19 6.83 0.05
CA GLY A 125 1.54 7.88 1.00
C GLY A 125 2.75 7.50 1.88
N ALA A 126 2.85 6.24 2.29
CA ALA A 126 4.00 5.73 3.02
C ALA A 126 5.27 5.71 2.15
N GLY A 127 5.16 5.29 0.88
CA GLY A 127 6.24 5.36 -0.10
C GLY A 127 6.77 6.79 -0.29
N MET A 128 5.87 7.78 -0.41
CA MET A 128 6.22 9.21 -0.43
C MET A 128 6.96 9.63 0.85
N ARG A 129 6.40 9.29 2.02
CA ARG A 129 6.99 9.67 3.32
C ARG A 129 8.38 9.11 3.53
N LEU A 130 8.65 7.90 3.02
CA LEU A 130 9.98 7.28 3.10
C LEU A 130 11.01 7.96 2.20
N GLY A 131 10.60 8.63 1.12
CA GLY A 131 11.48 9.40 0.24
C GLY A 131 12.56 8.59 -0.49
N ARG A 132 12.40 7.26 -0.61
CA ARG A 132 13.44 6.34 -1.16
C ARG A 132 13.44 6.23 -2.68
N LEU A 133 12.38 6.69 -3.34
CA LEU A 133 12.18 6.54 -4.78
C LEU A 133 11.98 7.91 -5.44
N PRO A 134 12.45 8.10 -6.68
CA PRO A 134 12.23 9.34 -7.42
C PRO A 134 10.74 9.68 -7.54
N ASP A 135 10.36 10.87 -7.10
CA ASP A 135 8.97 11.32 -7.06
C ASP A 135 8.92 12.85 -7.24
N SER A 136 8.16 13.33 -8.22
CA SER A 136 8.11 14.76 -8.55
C SER A 136 7.54 15.63 -7.43
N LEU A 137 6.80 15.03 -6.49
CA LEU A 137 6.22 15.73 -5.34
C LEU A 137 7.23 15.94 -4.21
N LEU A 138 8.37 15.23 -4.23
CA LEU A 138 9.41 15.37 -3.20
C LEU A 138 10.32 16.58 -3.39
N GLY A 139 10.16 17.36 -4.46
CA GLY A 139 10.90 18.62 -4.66
C GLY A 139 10.52 19.73 -3.67
N ASN A 140 9.46 19.54 -2.88
CA ASN A 140 9.02 20.47 -1.84
C ASN A 140 8.53 19.68 -0.62
N GLU A 141 9.37 19.59 0.40
CA GLU A 141 9.10 18.84 1.63
C GLU A 141 7.79 19.25 2.32
N LYS A 142 7.50 20.55 2.37
CA LYS A 142 6.25 21.05 2.98
C LYS A 142 5.02 20.55 2.22
N ALA A 143 5.07 20.57 0.89
CA ALA A 143 3.98 20.08 0.05
C ALA A 143 3.83 18.56 0.16
N ALA A 144 4.95 17.82 0.17
CA ALA A 144 4.95 16.37 0.36
C ALA A 144 4.35 15.97 1.71
N ASN A 145 4.78 16.61 2.80
CA ASN A 145 4.26 16.35 4.15
C ASN A 145 2.78 16.69 4.28
N HIS A 146 2.33 17.79 3.69
CA HIS A 146 0.89 18.11 3.66
C HIS A 146 0.10 17.06 2.87
N CYS A 147 0.61 16.62 1.72
CA CYS A 147 -0.03 15.60 0.92
C CYS A 147 -0.13 14.24 1.64
N THR A 148 0.95 13.78 2.29
CA THR A 148 0.93 12.52 3.04
C THR A 148 -0.02 12.59 4.23
N TYR A 149 -0.04 13.72 4.95
CA TYR A 149 -1.00 13.99 6.01
C TYR A 149 -2.45 13.86 5.54
N GLU A 150 -2.85 14.57 4.48
CA GLU A 150 -4.22 14.50 3.95
C GLU A 150 -4.55 13.09 3.42
N THR A 151 -3.57 12.40 2.86
CA THR A 151 -3.71 11.02 2.39
C THR A 151 -4.01 10.07 3.54
N PHE A 152 -3.25 10.11 4.63
CA PHE A 152 -3.47 9.23 5.77
C PHE A 152 -4.78 9.55 6.49
N LYS A 153 -5.13 10.83 6.60
CA LYS A 153 -6.42 11.28 7.14
C LYS A 153 -7.58 10.70 6.32
N LEU A 154 -7.50 10.78 4.99
CA LEU A 154 -8.47 10.20 4.07
C LEU A 154 -8.57 8.69 4.26
N SER A 155 -7.45 7.96 4.19
CA SER A 155 -7.44 6.50 4.34
C SER A 155 -8.04 6.06 5.68
N CYS A 156 -7.72 6.76 6.76
CA CYS A 156 -8.31 6.50 8.07
C CYS A 156 -9.82 6.77 8.09
N SER A 157 -10.30 7.81 7.40
CA SER A 157 -11.74 8.08 7.28
C SER A 157 -12.48 6.98 6.52
N GLU A 158 -11.81 6.34 5.56
CA GLU A 158 -12.32 5.22 4.75
C GLU A 158 -12.08 3.85 5.42
N GLY A 159 -11.66 3.82 6.69
CA GLY A 159 -11.58 2.60 7.49
C GLY A 159 -10.30 1.78 7.33
N ASP A 160 -9.23 2.35 6.76
CA ASP A 160 -7.94 1.68 6.69
C ASP A 160 -7.17 1.81 8.03
N ALA A 161 -6.89 0.68 8.68
CA ALA A 161 -6.23 0.66 9.99
C ALA A 161 -4.81 1.23 9.92
N TRP A 162 -4.04 0.92 8.88
CA TRP A 162 -2.71 1.49 8.67
C TRP A 162 -2.77 3.00 8.40
N GLY A 163 -3.76 3.46 7.65
CA GLY A 163 -4.04 4.87 7.42
C GLY A 163 -4.29 5.61 8.73
N CYS A 164 -5.06 5.02 9.66
CA CYS A 164 -5.26 5.60 10.99
C CYS A 164 -3.97 5.64 11.83
N THR A 165 -3.15 4.59 11.80
CA THR A 165 -1.85 4.60 12.48
C THR A 165 -0.91 5.66 11.91
N MET A 166 -0.83 5.80 10.58
CA MET A 166 0.03 6.80 9.95
C MET A 166 -0.50 8.23 10.15
N TYR A 167 -1.83 8.41 10.18
CA TYR A 167 -2.45 9.69 10.51
C TYR A 167 -2.14 10.13 11.95
N GLY A 168 -2.25 9.21 12.91
CA GLY A 168 -1.87 9.45 14.29
C GLY A 168 -0.39 9.81 14.44
N ALA A 169 0.50 9.07 13.75
CA ALA A 169 1.93 9.36 13.75
C ALA A 169 2.23 10.76 13.17
N ALA A 170 1.57 11.15 12.08
CA ALA A 170 1.73 12.47 11.48
C ALA A 170 1.29 13.59 12.44
N LEU A 171 0.17 13.42 13.14
CA LEU A 171 -0.30 14.36 14.17
C LEU A 171 0.64 14.44 15.38
N GLN A 172 1.19 13.32 15.84
CA GLN A 172 2.12 13.30 16.97
C GLN A 172 3.45 13.98 16.62
N ASN A 173 3.94 13.76 15.40
CA ASN A 173 5.22 14.30 14.94
C ASN A 173 5.12 15.71 14.35
N GLY A 174 3.93 16.16 13.96
CA GLY A 174 3.73 17.44 13.28
C GLY A 174 4.13 17.37 11.79
N GLU A 175 3.91 16.22 11.16
CA GLU A 175 4.21 16.00 9.74
C GLU A 175 3.07 16.57 8.90
N GLY A 176 3.30 17.73 8.26
CA GLY A 176 2.31 18.38 7.39
C GLY A 176 1.22 19.17 8.12
N VAL A 177 1.22 19.12 9.45
CA VAL A 177 0.26 19.77 10.35
C VAL A 177 0.94 20.17 11.66
N ALA A 178 0.34 21.04 12.47
CA ALA A 178 0.78 21.26 13.83
C ALA A 178 0.59 20.00 14.68
N LYS A 179 1.46 19.79 15.67
CA LYS A 179 1.36 18.64 16.58
C LYS A 179 0.04 18.68 17.36
N ASP A 180 -0.63 17.54 17.43
CA ASP A 180 -1.86 17.36 18.20
C ASP A 180 -1.91 15.93 18.76
N LYS A 181 -1.52 15.79 20.04
CA LYS A 181 -1.43 14.49 20.72
C LYS A 181 -2.79 13.87 21.00
N ASP A 182 -3.82 14.68 21.21
CA ASP A 182 -5.16 14.20 21.52
C ASP A 182 -5.83 13.65 20.25
N ALA A 183 -5.69 14.38 19.14
CA ALA A 183 -6.11 13.89 17.83
C ALA A 183 -5.32 12.63 17.42
N ALA A 184 -4.01 12.58 17.70
CA ALA A 184 -3.18 11.40 17.44
C ALA A 184 -3.69 10.17 18.20
N THR A 185 -3.94 10.32 19.51
CA THR A 185 -4.49 9.25 20.36
C THR A 185 -5.84 8.74 19.83
N THR A 186 -6.69 9.65 19.35
CA THR A 186 -7.99 9.30 18.76
C THR A 186 -7.81 8.48 17.48
N ALA A 187 -6.89 8.87 16.60
CA ALA A 187 -6.58 8.11 15.39
C ALA A 187 -6.01 6.72 15.69
N PHE A 188 -5.10 6.60 16.66
CA PHE A 188 -4.53 5.32 17.09
C PHE A 188 -5.58 4.37 17.67
N LYS A 189 -6.51 4.88 18.50
CA LYS A 189 -7.64 4.07 18.99
C LYS A 189 -8.51 3.55 17.85
N LYS A 190 -8.81 4.40 16.87
CA LYS A 190 -9.58 4.00 15.69
C LYS A 190 -8.91 2.88 14.89
N ALA A 191 -7.58 2.89 14.76
CA ALA A 191 -6.84 1.79 14.11
C ALA A 191 -7.10 0.43 14.80
N CYS A 192 -7.14 0.43 16.14
CA CYS A 192 -7.45 -0.76 16.93
C CYS A 192 -8.93 -1.15 16.96
N GLU A 193 -9.84 -0.19 16.78
CA GLU A 193 -11.28 -0.46 16.64
C GLU A 193 -11.61 -1.15 15.31
N ILE A 194 -10.87 -0.82 14.25
CA ILE A 194 -11.01 -1.46 12.92
C ILE A 194 -10.61 -2.94 13.01
N ASP A 195 -9.42 -3.23 13.55
CA ASP A 195 -8.99 -4.59 13.86
C ASP A 195 -7.95 -4.58 14.99
N ALA A 196 -8.33 -5.10 16.15
CA ALA A 196 -7.49 -5.14 17.34
C ALA A 196 -6.33 -6.15 17.25
N SER A 197 -6.44 -7.14 16.36
CA SER A 197 -5.44 -8.18 16.13
C SER A 197 -4.44 -7.81 15.03
N PHE A 198 -4.84 -6.92 14.12
CA PHE A 198 -4.02 -6.50 13.01
C PHE A 198 -2.78 -5.72 13.46
N VAL A 199 -1.68 -5.91 12.73
CA VAL A 199 -0.37 -5.32 13.05
C VAL A 199 -0.42 -3.80 13.18
N ALA A 200 -1.28 -3.12 12.41
CA ALA A 200 -1.45 -1.66 12.49
C ALA A 200 -1.83 -1.18 13.91
N CYS A 201 -2.67 -1.93 14.63
CA CYS A 201 -3.04 -1.62 16.01
C CYS A 201 -1.85 -1.79 16.98
N GLN A 202 -0.98 -2.77 16.75
CA GLN A 202 0.21 -2.97 17.58
C GLN A 202 1.16 -1.78 17.45
N TYR A 203 1.36 -1.28 16.23
CA TYR A 203 2.12 -0.04 16.00
C TYR A 203 1.44 1.17 16.66
N ALA A 204 0.11 1.31 16.52
CA ALA A 204 -0.64 2.39 17.16
C ALA A 204 -0.47 2.40 18.69
N LYS A 205 -0.49 1.22 19.34
CA LYS A 205 -0.23 1.07 20.78
C LYS A 205 1.19 1.51 21.14
N SER A 206 2.20 1.11 20.37
CA SER A 206 3.58 1.53 20.59
C SER A 206 3.76 3.06 20.52
N TYR A 207 3.08 3.74 19.60
CA TYR A 207 3.08 5.20 19.53
C TYR A 207 2.45 5.85 20.78
N MET A 208 1.33 5.32 21.28
CA MET A 208 0.68 5.82 22.49
C MET A 208 1.52 5.59 23.76
N GLU A 209 2.26 4.49 23.83
CA GLU A 209 3.13 4.14 24.97
C GLU A 209 4.43 4.94 24.98
N SER A 210 4.96 5.31 23.81
CA SER A 210 6.26 6.00 23.68
C SER A 210 6.22 7.48 24.09
N GLY A 211 5.04 8.11 24.21
CA GLY A 211 4.83 9.33 25.00
C GLY A 211 5.69 10.57 24.73
N HIS A 212 6.41 10.67 23.61
CA HIS A 212 7.23 11.86 23.27
C HIS A 212 6.37 13.08 22.96
#